data_AF-A0A7X7QW50-F1
#
_entry.id   AF-A0A7X7QW50-F1
#
_cell.length_a   1.000
_cell.length_b   1.000
_cell.length_c   1.000
_cell.angle_alpha   90.00
_cell.angle_beta   90.00
_cell.angle_gamma   90.00
#
_symmetry.space_group_name_H-M   'P 1'
#
loop_
_entity.id
_entity.type
_entity.pdbx_description
1 polymer ?
#
loop_
_entity_poly.entity_id
_entity_poly.type
_entity_poly.pdbx_seq_one_letter_code
_entity_poly.pdbx_strand_id
1 'polypeptide(L)'
;ADYEEITENIKRMCKKYGLYISSVSDLPPLYVQKDSVLVSTLLKVYREMTNDLRNPIAIGGGTYARTMPNLVAFGMNMPGDPEKAHQANECLKKQRLYEGAAIYRESIKRLGETLINQK
;
A
#
# COMPACT_ATOMS: atom_id res chain seq x y z
N ALA A 1 -12.80 12.19 5.87
CA ALA A 1 -14.18 12.49 5.49
C ALA A 1 -14.97 11.21 5.60
N ASP A 2 -16.16 11.29 6.16
CA ASP A 2 -17.01 10.14 6.40
C ASP A 2 -17.63 9.63 5.08
N TYR A 3 -17.60 8.31 4.86
CA TYR A 3 -18.09 7.70 3.60
C TYR A 3 -19.58 7.98 3.39
N GLU A 4 -20.37 7.92 4.46
CA GLU A 4 -21.82 8.10 4.43
C GLU A 4 -22.15 9.56 4.13
N GLU A 5 -21.45 10.49 4.77
CA GLU A 5 -21.56 11.92 4.51
C GLU A 5 -21.27 12.28 3.04
N ILE A 6 -20.16 11.77 2.48
CA ILE A 6 -19.81 12.00 1.08
C ILE A 6 -20.90 11.44 0.16
N THR A 7 -21.32 10.20 0.41
CA THR A 7 -22.30 9.51 -0.44
C THR A 7 -23.65 10.25 -0.43
N GLU A 8 -24.09 10.73 0.73
CA GLU A 8 -25.32 11.49 0.87
C GLU A 8 -25.25 12.84 0.16
N ASN A 9 -24.11 13.52 0.24
CA ASN A 9 -23.90 14.77 -0.48
C ASN A 9 -23.94 14.57 -2.00
N ILE A 10 -23.33 13.52 -2.54
CA ILE A 10 -23.37 13.22 -3.98
C ILE A 10 -24.80 12.86 -4.40
N LYS A 11 -25.51 12.01 -3.63
CA LYS A 11 -26.92 11.66 -3.89
C LYS A 11 -27.82 12.89 -3.97
N ARG A 12 -27.68 13.81 -3.02
CA ARG A 12 -28.46 15.06 -2.96
C ARG A 12 -28.25 15.91 -4.20
N MET A 13 -27.02 15.98 -4.71
CA MET A 13 -26.68 16.75 -5.90
C MET A 13 -27.19 16.08 -7.18
N CYS A 14 -26.96 14.78 -7.36
CA CYS A 14 -27.44 14.02 -8.51
C CYS A 14 -28.96 14.08 -8.67
N LYS A 15 -29.71 14.04 -7.56
CA LYS A 15 -31.18 14.13 -7.57
C LYS A 15 -31.70 15.41 -8.23
N LYS A 16 -30.98 16.54 -8.10
CA LYS A 16 -31.36 17.82 -8.73
C LYS A 16 -31.35 17.75 -10.27
N TYR A 17 -30.61 16.79 -10.83
CA TYR A 17 -30.46 16.58 -12.28
C TYR A 17 -31.18 15.31 -12.76
N GLY A 18 -32.02 14.69 -11.93
CA GLY A 18 -32.71 13.45 -12.28
C GLY A 18 -31.80 12.21 -12.37
N LEU A 19 -30.60 12.28 -11.80
CA LEU A 19 -29.64 11.17 -11.77
C LEU A 19 -29.78 10.36 -10.47
N TYR A 20 -29.55 9.05 -10.56
CA TYR A 20 -29.56 8.11 -9.44
C TYR A 20 -28.19 7.49 -9.26
N ILE A 21 -27.80 7.24 -8.00
CA ILE A 21 -26.52 6.65 -7.64
C ILE A 21 -26.77 5.28 -7.04
N SER A 22 -26.04 4.27 -7.53
CA SER A 22 -25.91 2.97 -6.89
C SER A 22 -24.49 2.80 -6.36
N SER A 23 -24.37 2.30 -5.12
CA SER A 23 -23.07 1.83 -4.61
C SER A 23 -22.86 0.41 -5.12
N VAL A 24 -21.77 0.17 -5.83
CA VAL A 24 -21.46 -1.13 -6.45
C VAL A 24 -20.48 -1.93 -5.59
N SER A 25 -19.52 -1.25 -4.97
CA SER A 25 -18.55 -1.86 -4.08
C SER A 25 -18.09 -0.86 -3.02
N ASP A 26 -17.84 -1.38 -1.83
CA ASP A 26 -17.18 -0.67 -0.75
C ASP A 26 -16.16 -1.60 -0.10
N LEU A 27 -15.00 -1.04 0.23
CA LEU A 27 -13.95 -1.73 0.96
C LEU A 27 -13.55 -0.81 2.12
N PRO A 28 -13.43 -1.33 3.35
CA PRO A 28 -13.03 -0.52 4.50
C PRO A 28 -11.55 -0.12 4.40
N PRO A 29 -11.15 1.03 4.99
CA PRO A 29 -9.74 1.42 5.05
C PRO A 29 -8.92 0.37 5.79
N LEU A 30 -7.69 0.14 5.31
CA LEU A 30 -6.72 -0.73 5.97
C LEU A 30 -5.68 0.12 6.69
N TYR A 31 -5.48 -0.15 7.97
CA TYR A 31 -4.42 0.44 8.77
C TYR A 31 -3.71 -0.64 9.59
N VAL A 32 -2.38 -0.61 9.55
CA VAL A 32 -1.53 -1.49 10.35
C VAL A 32 -0.55 -0.60 11.12
N GLN A 33 -0.39 -0.87 12.41
CA GLN A 33 0.49 -0.06 13.26
C GLN A 33 1.95 -0.17 12.80
N LYS A 34 2.67 0.96 12.83
CA LYS A 34 4.04 1.09 12.29
C LYS A 34 5.07 0.26 13.07
N ASP A 35 4.82 0.07 14.35
CA ASP A 35 5.61 -0.69 15.31
C ASP A 35 5.22 -2.17 15.37
N SER A 36 4.20 -2.60 14.62
CA SER A 36 3.90 -4.03 14.45
C SER A 36 5.13 -4.80 13.96
N VAL A 37 5.26 -6.05 14.38
CA VAL A 37 6.37 -6.93 13.97
C VAL A 37 6.51 -6.98 12.45
N LEU A 38 5.38 -7.04 11.73
CA LEU A 38 5.36 -7.02 10.26
C LEU A 38 5.97 -5.74 9.69
N VAL A 39 5.43 -4.56 10.05
CA VAL A 39 5.83 -3.28 9.45
C VAL A 39 7.26 -2.92 9.85
N SER A 40 7.60 -3.08 11.13
CA SER A 40 8.93 -2.76 11.64
C SER A 40 10.03 -3.63 11.02
N THR A 41 9.77 -4.93 10.79
CA THR A 41 10.73 -5.83 10.13
C THR A 41 10.96 -5.45 8.68
N LEU A 42 9.89 -5.22 7.92
CA LEU A 42 9.98 -4.82 6.51
C LEU A 42 10.69 -3.47 6.35
N LEU A 43 10.35 -2.50 7.21
CA LEU A 43 10.97 -1.17 7.20
C LEU A 43 12.46 -1.23 7.55
N LYS A 44 12.86 -2.12 8.47
CA LYS A 44 14.26 -2.34 8.81
C LYS A 44 15.06 -2.88 7.62
N VAL A 45 14.55 -3.90 6.92
CA VAL A 45 15.19 -4.43 5.70
C VAL A 45 15.31 -3.35 4.64
N TYR A 46 14.23 -2.60 4.38
CA TYR A 46 14.24 -1.50 3.43
C TYR A 46 15.35 -0.48 3.75
N ARG A 47 15.42 -0.02 5.00
CA ARG A 47 16.41 0.96 5.46
C ARG A 47 17.84 0.46 5.31
N GLU A 48 18.12 -0.77 5.74
CA GLU A 48 19.46 -1.36 5.65
C GLU A 48 19.93 -1.51 4.19
N MET A 49 19.02 -1.79 3.25
CA MET A 49 19.38 -2.01 1.85
C MET A 49 19.40 -0.73 0.99
N THR A 50 18.72 0.32 1.43
CA THR A 50 18.57 1.57 0.64
C THR A 50 19.19 2.80 1.29
N ASN A 51 19.52 2.73 2.58
CA ASN A 51 19.85 3.88 3.44
C ASN A 51 18.75 4.97 3.51
N ASP A 52 17.53 4.66 3.05
CA ASP A 52 16.40 5.59 3.12
C ASP A 52 15.65 5.45 4.44
N LEU A 53 15.75 6.49 5.27
CA LEU A 53 15.20 6.52 6.62
C LEU A 53 13.76 7.03 6.71
N ARG A 54 13.08 7.25 5.58
CA ARG A 54 11.68 7.70 5.59
C ARG A 54 10.76 6.76 6.37
N ASN A 55 9.64 7.33 6.79
CA ASN A 55 8.58 6.60 7.46
C ASN A 55 7.64 5.93 6.45
N PRO A 56 7.01 4.79 6.81
CA PRO A 56 5.97 4.20 6.00
C PRO A 56 4.77 5.15 5.91
N ILE A 57 4.11 5.12 4.77
CA ILE A 57 2.98 6.00 4.42
C ILE A 57 1.68 5.19 4.32
N ALA A 58 0.56 5.87 4.53
CA ALA A 58 -0.75 5.39 4.13
C ALA A 58 -1.15 6.10 2.83
N ILE A 59 -1.63 5.36 1.83
CA ILE A 59 -2.03 5.89 0.53
C ILE A 59 -3.45 5.41 0.18
N GLY A 60 -4.12 6.14 -0.71
CA GLY A 60 -5.46 5.78 -1.20
C GLY A 60 -5.48 4.66 -2.25
N GLY A 61 -4.31 4.20 -2.71
CA GLY A 61 -4.20 3.11 -3.68
C GLY A 61 -4.75 1.80 -3.13
N GLY A 62 -5.66 1.17 -3.89
CA GLY A 62 -6.17 -0.16 -3.55
C GLY A 62 -5.11 -1.22 -3.83
N THR A 63 -4.84 -2.10 -2.85
CA THR A 63 -3.96 -3.25 -3.02
C THR A 63 -4.61 -4.50 -2.45
N TYR A 64 -4.07 -5.68 -2.80
CA TYR A 64 -4.49 -6.94 -2.19
C TYR A 64 -4.29 -6.99 -0.68
N ALA A 65 -3.52 -6.07 -0.08
CA ALA A 65 -3.38 -6.01 1.37
C ALA A 65 -4.71 -5.80 2.10
N ARG A 66 -5.74 -5.29 1.41
CA ARG A 66 -7.07 -5.04 1.98
C ARG A 66 -7.94 -6.28 2.10
N THR A 67 -7.50 -7.44 1.61
CA THR A 67 -8.34 -8.64 1.58
C THR A 67 -8.42 -9.37 2.92
N MET A 68 -7.44 -9.18 3.82
CA MET A 68 -7.44 -9.74 5.17
C MET A 68 -6.55 -8.92 6.13
N PRO A 69 -6.72 -9.06 7.46
CA PRO A 69 -5.89 -8.39 8.45
C PRO A 69 -4.41 -8.78 8.35
N ASN A 70 -3.52 -7.96 8.94
CA ASN A 70 -2.08 -8.21 9.01
C ASN A 70 -1.39 -8.34 7.63
N LEU A 71 -1.88 -7.62 6.64
CA LEU A 71 -1.22 -7.43 5.35
C LEU A 71 -0.87 -5.95 5.17
N VAL A 72 0.20 -5.70 4.44
CA VAL A 72 0.59 -4.37 4.00
C VAL A 72 1.05 -4.40 2.56
N ALA A 73 0.90 -3.29 1.85
CA ALA A 73 1.60 -3.08 0.59
C ALA A 73 3.06 -2.69 0.89
N PHE A 74 4.00 -3.28 0.17
CA PHE A 74 5.43 -3.04 0.37
C PHE A 74 6.16 -3.03 -0.98
N GLY A 75 6.85 -1.93 -1.31
CA GLY A 75 7.47 -1.72 -2.63
C GLY A 75 6.45 -1.40 -3.74
N MET A 76 6.82 -1.45 -5.03
CA MET A 76 8.18 -1.51 -5.59
C MET A 76 8.68 -0.15 -6.05
N ASN A 77 7.77 0.81 -6.30
CA ASN A 77 8.17 2.12 -6.80
C ASN A 77 9.04 2.82 -5.76
N MET A 78 10.31 3.05 -6.11
CA MET A 78 11.27 3.63 -5.19
C MET A 78 11.15 5.15 -5.24
N PRO A 79 11.42 5.84 -4.13
CA PRO A 79 11.30 7.28 -4.15
C PRO A 79 12.24 7.94 -5.16
N GLY A 80 11.71 8.95 -5.86
CA GLY A 80 12.39 9.65 -6.95
C GLY A 80 12.26 8.96 -8.30
N ASP A 81 11.71 7.73 -8.37
CA ASP A 81 11.32 7.15 -9.64
C ASP A 81 9.97 7.74 -10.12
N PRO A 82 9.76 7.88 -11.45
CA PRO A 82 8.50 8.35 -11.99
C PRO A 82 7.35 7.39 -11.67
N GLU A 83 6.21 7.93 -11.22
CA GLU A 83 4.97 7.16 -11.10
C GLU A 83 4.31 7.06 -12.46
N LYS A 84 4.42 5.88 -13.08
CA LYS A 84 3.89 5.59 -14.42
C LYS A 84 2.78 4.54 -14.42
N ALA A 85 2.39 4.01 -13.26
CA ALA A 85 1.32 3.04 -13.22
C ALA A 85 0.06 3.64 -13.86
N HIS A 86 -0.55 2.87 -14.77
CA HIS A 86 -1.75 3.23 -15.54
C HIS A 86 -1.56 4.38 -16.53
N GLN A 87 -0.32 4.74 -16.86
CA GLN A 87 0.00 5.77 -17.86
C GLN A 87 0.56 5.16 -19.14
N ALA A 88 0.54 5.93 -20.24
CA ALA A 88 1.17 5.52 -21.48
C ALA A 88 2.69 5.30 -21.29
N ASN A 89 3.23 4.27 -21.93
CA ASN A 89 4.64 3.88 -21.80
C ASN A 89 5.05 3.54 -20.35
N GLU A 90 4.15 2.87 -19.61
CA GLU A 90 4.43 2.30 -18.29
C GLU A 90 5.66 1.39 -18.35
N CYS A 91 6.64 1.68 -17.50
CA CYS A 91 7.89 0.92 -17.42
C CYS A 91 8.57 1.13 -16.07
N LEU A 92 9.49 0.22 -15.74
CA LEU A 92 10.40 0.36 -14.62
C LEU A 92 11.86 0.22 -15.07
N LYS A 93 12.78 0.84 -14.32
CA LYS A 93 14.22 0.67 -14.58
C LYS A 93 14.61 -0.77 -14.24
N LYS A 94 15.37 -1.43 -15.13
CA LYS A 94 15.87 -2.80 -14.92
C LYS A 94 16.61 -2.95 -13.58
N GLN A 95 17.40 -1.96 -13.19
CA GLN A 95 18.11 -1.94 -11.91
C GLN A 95 17.14 -1.99 -10.71
N ARG A 96 16.01 -1.27 -10.78
CA ARG A 96 14.99 -1.27 -9.71
C ARG A 96 14.30 -2.61 -9.54
N LEU A 97 14.15 -3.37 -10.64
CA LEU A 97 13.65 -4.73 -10.57
C LEU A 97 14.56 -5.61 -9.69
N TYR A 98 15.87 -5.53 -9.91
CA TYR A 98 16.84 -6.33 -9.15
C TYR A 98 16.96 -5.88 -7.70
N GLU A 99 16.97 -4.57 -7.45
CA GLU A 99 16.97 -4.02 -6.08
C GLU A 99 15.71 -4.43 -5.32
N GLY A 100 14.54 -4.31 -5.95
CA GLY A 100 13.26 -4.76 -5.37
C GLY A 100 13.26 -6.25 -5.07
N ALA A 101 13.74 -7.09 -6.00
CA ALA A 101 13.86 -8.52 -5.79
C ALA A 101 14.79 -8.87 -4.60
N ALA A 102 15.91 -8.16 -4.46
CA ALA A 102 16.83 -8.35 -3.34
C ALA A 102 16.17 -7.96 -2.01
N ILE A 103 15.44 -6.85 -1.97
CA ILE A 103 14.67 -6.40 -0.79
C ILE A 103 13.59 -7.42 -0.42
N TYR A 104 12.84 -7.94 -1.39
CA TYR A 104 11.82 -8.97 -1.13
C TYR A 104 12.43 -10.26 -0.60
N ARG A 105 13.55 -10.72 -1.18
CA ARG A 105 14.27 -11.90 -0.70
C ARG A 105 14.66 -11.75 0.77
N GLU A 106 15.29 -10.64 1.14
CA GLU A 106 15.72 -10.43 2.52
C GLU A 106 14.53 -10.22 3.47
N SER A 107 13.47 -9.55 3.00
CA SER A 107 12.24 -9.35 3.76
C SER A 107 11.56 -10.66 4.12
N ILE A 108 11.41 -11.58 3.16
CA ILE A 108 10.80 -12.90 3.37
C ILE A 108 11.61 -13.69 4.38
N LYS A 109 12.94 -13.74 4.21
CA LYS A 109 13.85 -14.42 5.12
C LYS A 109 13.71 -13.88 6.55
N ARG A 110 13.83 -12.55 6.72
CA ARG A 110 13.84 -11.93 8.05
C ARG A 110 12.49 -12.00 8.75
N LEU A 111 11.38 -11.92 8.02
CA LEU A 111 10.06 -12.17 8.58
C LEU A 111 9.93 -13.62 9.06
N GLY A 112 10.39 -14.59 8.27
CA GLY A 112 10.42 -16.00 8.67
C GLY A 112 11.19 -16.21 9.96
N GLU A 113 12.42 -15.71 10.04
CA GLU A 113 13.27 -15.80 11.24
C GLU A 113 12.63 -15.13 12.45
N THR A 114 12.11 -13.91 12.28
CA THR A 114 11.51 -13.13 13.38
C THR A 114 10.27 -13.81 13.94
N LEU A 115 9.39 -14.35 13.09
CA LEU A 115 8.16 -15.01 13.52
C LEU A 115 8.41 -16.39 14.15
N ILE A 116 9.44 -17.11 13.69
CA ILE A 116 9.85 -18.38 14.31
C ILE A 116 10.40 -18.14 15.72
N ASN A 117 11.25 -17.13 15.90
CA ASN A 117 11.88 -16.82 17.18
C ASN A 117 10.94 -16.16 18.22
N GLN A 118 9.72 -15.81 17.83
CA GLN A 118 8.68 -15.28 18.72
C GLN A 118 7.75 -16.35 19.29
N LYS A 119 7.87 -17.60 18.83
CA LYS A 119 7.18 -18.77 19.42
C LYS A 119 8.03 -19.38 20.53
#